data_AF-A0A3M1TG16-F1
#
_entry.id   AF-A0A3M1TG16-F1
#
_cell.length_a   1.000
_cell.length_b   1.000
_cell.length_c   1.000
_cell.angle_alpha   90.00
_cell.angle_beta   90.00
_cell.angle_gamma   90.00
#
_symmetry.space_group_name_H-M   'P 1'
#
loop_
_entity.id
_entity.type
_entity.pdbx_description
1 polymer ?
#
loop_
_entity_poly.entity_id
_entity_poly.type
_entity_poly.pdbx_seq_one_letter_code
_entity_poly.pdbx_strand_id
1 'polypeptide(L)'
;MAEEPSTREGSESSGAALEGSPEQSSSGDAAGGSEEQAAAAAENASEGEAGGGIDPMLVGLCVVLWIVAVGVVVTRWGSLKVDWYLGNIKTTLGPLPPPGMAAPPPRLDVDSIQALVDMAGDGEIIAALREELDNPLQTDQRYRAVMIEIAKRIASEDALAFICERGATDYDYRVRANAYLAIGQLGPTAPSELRQQAFAVLRRALAEEPEQIARSVAANGLGEFGDLSVAWPLIRVLRDAEGQFRLLLRRSCLRSLRKLSGKDEAALPFDPALEGDEDFEQLLAWERWYREAVGPVPPGESMRAWRASRAADEADEASADEEAEADDRAPVGK
;
A
#
# COMPACT_ATOMS: atom_id res chain seq x y z
N MET A 1 -14.16 -7.23 -52.33
CA MET A 1 -13.45 -6.92 -53.59
C MET A 1 -12.28 -6.04 -53.20
N ALA A 2 -11.15 -6.67 -52.88
CA ALA A 2 -9.96 -6.78 -53.74
C ALA A 2 -9.04 -5.57 -53.48
N GLU A 3 -7.76 -5.65 -53.14
CA GLU A 3 -6.73 -6.71 -53.17
C GLU A 3 -5.54 -6.24 -52.30
N GLU A 4 -4.87 -7.16 -51.60
CA GLU A 4 -3.43 -7.06 -51.29
C GLU A 4 -2.61 -7.50 -52.51
N PRO A 5 -1.31 -7.13 -52.61
CA PRO A 5 -0.23 -8.07 -52.26
C PRO A 5 1.00 -7.37 -51.59
N SER A 6 1.64 -7.95 -50.57
CA SER A 6 2.71 -9.00 -50.58
C SER A 6 4.05 -8.61 -51.23
N THR A 7 5.13 -8.58 -50.44
CA THR A 7 6.31 -9.50 -50.46
C THR A 7 7.40 -8.97 -49.49
N ARG A 8 7.97 -9.75 -48.53
CA ARG A 8 9.00 -10.83 -48.62
C ARG A 8 10.37 -10.23 -49.02
N GLU A 9 11.57 -10.46 -48.45
CA GLU A 9 12.34 -11.54 -47.77
C GLU A 9 13.50 -10.83 -46.99
N GLY A 10 14.35 -11.38 -46.12
CA GLY A 10 14.82 -12.73 -45.76
C GLY A 10 16.24 -12.62 -45.13
N SER A 11 16.85 -13.77 -44.81
CA SER A 11 18.19 -14.06 -44.21
C SER A 11 18.22 -14.05 -42.66
N GLU A 12 18.26 -15.17 -41.92
CA GLU A 12 19.10 -16.39 -41.96
C GLU A 12 20.62 -16.15 -41.79
N SER A 13 21.16 -16.65 -40.68
CA SER A 13 22.53 -17.21 -40.52
C SER A 13 22.75 -17.54 -39.04
N SER A 14 22.68 -18.82 -38.63
CA SER A 14 23.84 -19.69 -38.35
C SER A 14 24.47 -19.40 -36.98
N GLY A 15 24.62 -20.31 -36.01
CA GLY A 15 24.79 -21.76 -36.05
C GLY A 15 26.03 -22.07 -35.19
N ALA A 16 25.86 -22.78 -34.07
CA ALA A 16 26.95 -23.47 -33.37
C ALA A 16 26.39 -24.44 -32.31
N ALA A 17 26.04 -25.64 -32.79
CA ALA A 17 26.03 -26.83 -31.97
C ALA A 17 27.46 -27.39 -31.93
N LEU A 18 27.92 -27.82 -30.75
CA LEU A 18 29.06 -28.73 -30.62
C LEU A 18 28.63 -29.86 -29.65
N GLU A 19 28.09 -30.91 -30.26
CA GLU A 19 28.10 -32.28 -29.74
C GLU A 19 29.37 -33.00 -30.22
N GLY A 20 29.80 -33.99 -29.43
CA GLY A 20 30.73 -35.05 -29.82
C GLY A 20 32.11 -34.93 -29.16
N SER A 21 32.74 -35.99 -28.66
CA SER A 21 32.36 -37.38 -28.46
C SER A 21 33.51 -38.06 -27.66
N PRO A 22 33.37 -39.33 -27.25
CA PRO A 22 34.18 -40.00 -26.23
C PRO A 22 35.36 -40.81 -26.81
N GLU A 23 35.96 -41.65 -25.93
CA GLU A 23 37.03 -42.64 -26.14
C GLU A 23 38.47 -42.05 -26.12
N GLN A 24 39.53 -42.68 -25.60
CA GLN A 24 39.88 -44.09 -25.47
C GLN A 24 40.79 -44.37 -24.25
N SER A 25 40.68 -45.63 -23.83
CA SER A 25 41.61 -46.44 -23.07
C SER A 25 43.10 -46.25 -23.38
N SER A 26 43.93 -46.38 -22.34
CA SER A 26 45.31 -46.85 -22.46
C SER A 26 45.70 -47.64 -21.20
N SER A 27 45.73 -48.95 -21.39
CA SER A 27 46.41 -49.96 -20.56
C SER A 27 47.88 -49.64 -20.35
N GLY A 28 48.41 -50.01 -19.18
CA GLY A 28 49.85 -50.00 -18.91
C GLY A 28 50.17 -50.60 -17.55
N ASP A 29 50.19 -51.94 -17.48
CA ASP A 29 50.85 -52.70 -16.43
C ASP A 29 52.34 -52.34 -16.33
N ALA A 30 52.86 -52.17 -15.11
CA ALA A 30 54.20 -52.60 -14.75
C ALA A 30 54.37 -52.69 -13.22
N ALA A 31 54.50 -53.94 -12.79
CA ALA A 31 54.97 -54.44 -11.51
C ALA A 31 56.15 -53.68 -10.87
N GLY A 32 56.22 -53.73 -9.53
CA GLY A 32 57.51 -53.69 -8.84
C GLY A 32 57.48 -53.26 -7.38
N GLY A 33 57.60 -54.25 -6.47
CA GLY A 33 58.02 -54.05 -5.08
C GLY A 33 56.87 -53.78 -4.11
N SER A 34 56.76 -54.41 -2.95
CA SER A 34 57.66 -55.29 -2.23
C SER A 34 56.86 -55.88 -1.07
N GLU A 35 56.88 -57.20 -0.91
CA GLU A 35 56.22 -58.01 0.12
C GLU A 35 56.75 -57.80 1.55
N GLU A 36 57.29 -56.63 1.88
CA GLU A 36 58.05 -56.44 3.13
C GLU A 36 57.57 -55.24 3.97
N GLN A 37 56.26 -54.96 3.96
CA GLN A 37 55.62 -54.03 4.90
C GLN A 37 54.32 -54.55 5.52
N ALA A 38 53.96 -55.81 5.32
CA ALA A 38 52.73 -56.40 5.89
C ALA A 38 52.94 -57.10 7.25
N ALA A 39 54.18 -57.22 7.75
CA ALA A 39 54.47 -57.98 8.97
C ALA A 39 54.80 -57.14 10.22
N ALA A 40 54.72 -55.81 10.15
CA ALA A 40 55.04 -54.91 11.28
C ALA A 40 53.89 -53.94 11.67
N ALA A 41 52.66 -54.26 11.26
CA ALA A 41 51.45 -53.52 11.63
C ALA A 41 50.40 -54.38 12.34
N ALA A 42 50.78 -55.60 12.79
CA ALA A 42 49.87 -56.54 13.45
C ALA A 42 50.02 -56.59 14.98
N GLU A 43 50.91 -55.80 15.58
CA GLU A 43 51.23 -55.89 17.01
C GLU A 43 50.97 -54.60 17.80
N ASN A 44 50.01 -53.78 17.32
CA ASN A 44 49.48 -52.62 18.07
C ASN A 44 47.93 -52.54 18.03
N ALA A 45 47.25 -53.64 17.71
CA ALA A 45 45.79 -53.68 17.55
C ALA A 45 45.05 -54.41 18.69
N SER A 46 45.60 -54.41 19.91
CA SER A 46 45.01 -55.16 21.04
C SER A 46 44.82 -54.35 22.33
N GLU A 47 44.57 -53.04 22.24
CA GLU A 47 44.13 -52.27 23.41
C GLU A 47 42.93 -51.40 23.06
N GLY A 48 41.75 -51.85 23.50
CA GLY A 48 40.59 -50.98 23.70
C GLY A 48 39.59 -50.90 22.55
N GLU A 49 39.05 -52.03 22.08
CA GLU A 49 37.69 -52.04 21.53
C GLU A 49 36.70 -51.70 22.66
N ALA A 50 36.64 -50.42 23.02
CA ALA A 50 35.47 -49.84 23.67
C ALA A 50 34.37 -49.84 22.60
N GLY A 51 33.67 -50.97 22.47
CA GLY A 51 32.53 -51.15 21.59
C GLY A 51 31.45 -50.13 21.92
N GLY A 52 31.56 -48.95 21.30
CA GLY A 52 30.53 -47.92 21.27
C GLY A 52 29.38 -48.39 20.39
N GLY A 53 28.67 -49.43 20.84
CA GLY A 53 27.42 -49.83 20.25
C GLY A 53 26.47 -48.65 20.32
N ILE A 54 26.06 -48.13 19.16
CA ILE A 54 25.05 -47.09 19.07
C ILE A 54 23.79 -47.64 19.75
N ASP A 55 23.36 -47.01 20.84
CA ASP A 55 22.19 -47.44 21.59
C ASP A 55 20.95 -47.41 20.66
N PRO A 56 20.30 -48.55 20.40
CA PRO A 56 19.12 -48.61 19.54
C PRO A 56 17.96 -47.74 20.06
N MET A 57 17.90 -47.46 21.37
CA MET A 57 16.94 -46.51 21.93
C MET A 57 17.27 -45.07 21.56
N LEU A 58 18.57 -44.72 21.51
CA LEU A 58 19.00 -43.39 21.06
C LEU A 58 18.69 -43.20 19.57
N VAL A 59 18.91 -44.22 18.73
CA VAL A 59 18.53 -44.18 17.31
C VAL A 59 17.02 -44.04 17.15
N GLY A 60 16.23 -44.82 17.90
CA GLY A 60 14.78 -44.74 17.89
C GLY A 60 14.27 -43.35 18.29
N LEU A 61 14.83 -42.76 19.34
CA LEU A 61 14.52 -41.39 19.77
C LEU A 61 14.89 -40.35 18.71
N CYS A 62 16.08 -40.45 18.10
CA CYS A 62 16.50 -39.55 17.03
C CYS A 62 15.57 -39.60 15.82
N VAL A 63 15.11 -40.79 15.41
CA VAL A 63 14.15 -40.94 14.31
C VAL A 63 12.80 -40.31 14.65
N VAL A 64 12.29 -40.53 15.88
CA VAL A 64 11.04 -39.91 16.33
C VAL A 64 11.17 -38.38 16.33
N LEU A 65 12.25 -37.83 16.88
CA LEU A 65 12.50 -36.38 16.88
C LEU A 65 12.60 -35.82 15.45
N TRP A 66 13.24 -36.54 14.53
CA TRP A 66 13.33 -36.14 13.13
C TRP A 66 11.95 -36.12 12.45
N ILE A 67 11.13 -37.16 12.64
CA ILE A 67 9.76 -37.22 12.11
C ILE A 67 8.92 -36.06 12.67
N VAL A 68 9.01 -35.79 13.97
CA VAL A 68 8.32 -34.66 14.60
C VAL A 68 8.79 -33.34 14.01
N ALA A 69 10.10 -33.14 13.85
CA ALA A 69 10.67 -31.92 13.26
C ALA A 69 10.20 -31.73 11.81
N VAL A 70 10.24 -32.78 10.99
CA VAL A 70 9.71 -32.74 9.61
C VAL A 70 8.23 -32.44 9.60
N GLY A 71 7.45 -33.07 10.50
CA GLY A 71 6.02 -32.80 10.66
C GLY A 71 5.73 -31.34 11.00
N VAL A 72 6.51 -30.73 11.92
CA VAL A 72 6.40 -29.31 12.26
C VAL A 72 6.74 -28.43 11.06
N VAL A 73 7.84 -28.72 10.35
CA VAL A 73 8.25 -27.93 9.18
C VAL A 73 7.20 -28.01 8.07
N VAL A 74 6.67 -29.20 7.78
CA VAL A 74 5.63 -29.39 6.75
C VAL A 74 4.33 -28.67 7.13
N THR A 75 3.93 -28.72 8.40
CA THR A 75 2.69 -28.08 8.87
C THR A 75 2.81 -26.56 9.03
N ARG A 76 4.02 -26.02 9.24
CA ARG A 76 4.29 -24.57 9.40
C ARG A 76 5.03 -23.95 8.22
N TRP A 77 5.14 -24.65 7.10
CA TRP A 77 5.93 -24.18 5.96
C TRP A 77 5.38 -22.87 5.37
N GLY A 78 4.06 -22.71 5.36
CA GLY A 78 3.38 -21.47 4.94
C GLY A 78 3.80 -20.28 5.81
N SER A 79 3.53 -20.36 7.11
CA SER A 79 3.86 -19.30 8.07
C SER A 79 5.35 -18.94 8.05
N LEU A 80 6.23 -19.94 8.02
CA LEU A 80 7.68 -19.72 7.96
C LEU A 80 8.10 -18.94 6.70
N LYS A 81 7.44 -19.18 5.56
CA LYS A 81 7.69 -18.39 4.34
C LYS A 81 7.19 -16.97 4.48
N VAL A 82 5.99 -16.77 5.01
CA VAL A 82 5.43 -15.43 5.25
C VAL A 82 6.38 -14.61 6.13
N ASP A 83 6.80 -15.18 7.26
CA ASP A 83 7.75 -14.57 8.19
C ASP A 83 9.09 -14.25 7.51
N TRP A 84 9.58 -15.16 6.66
CA TRP A 84 10.83 -14.97 5.93
C TRP A 84 10.75 -13.79 4.95
N TYR A 85 9.70 -13.71 4.13
CA TYR A 85 9.53 -12.61 3.17
C TYR A 85 9.27 -11.27 3.87
N LEU A 86 8.46 -11.25 4.93
CA LEU A 86 8.25 -10.05 5.74
C LEU A 86 9.55 -9.58 6.41
N GLY A 87 10.35 -10.51 6.92
CA GLY A 87 11.68 -10.24 7.47
C GLY A 87 12.65 -9.66 6.43
N ASN A 88 12.62 -10.16 5.18
CA ASN A 88 13.41 -9.59 4.10
C ASN A 88 12.99 -8.15 3.80
N ILE A 89 11.69 -7.90 3.60
CA ILE A 89 11.15 -6.55 3.34
C ILE A 89 11.57 -5.58 4.45
N LYS A 90 11.42 -5.99 5.72
CA LYS A 90 11.84 -5.19 6.88
C LYS A 90 13.34 -4.88 6.85
N THR A 91 14.15 -5.88 6.50
CA THR A 91 15.60 -5.73 6.38
C THR A 91 15.98 -4.78 5.24
N THR A 92 15.31 -4.86 4.08
CA THR A 92 15.60 -4.02 2.91
C THR A 92 15.24 -2.56 3.12
N LEU A 93 14.19 -2.27 3.91
CA LEU A 93 13.83 -0.90 4.27
C LEU A 93 14.89 -0.23 5.15
N GLY A 94 15.66 -1.04 5.89
CA GLY A 94 16.72 -0.59 6.79
C GLY A 94 16.23 0.31 7.94
N PRO A 95 17.10 0.64 8.90
CA PRO A 95 16.76 1.63 9.92
C PRO A 95 16.50 2.99 9.27
N LEU A 96 15.63 3.80 9.89
CA LEU A 96 15.51 5.20 9.49
C LEU A 96 16.89 5.89 9.66
N PRO A 97 17.35 6.65 8.67
CA PRO A 97 18.58 7.40 8.79
C PRO A 97 18.44 8.48 9.87
N PRO A 98 19.55 8.85 10.54
CA PRO A 98 19.52 9.90 11.53
C PRO A 98 19.08 11.23 10.92
N PRO A 99 18.51 12.15 11.74
CA PRO A 99 18.09 13.46 11.27
C PRO A 99 19.23 14.19 10.54
N GLY A 100 18.96 14.70 9.34
CA GLY A 100 19.96 15.43 8.53
C GLY A 100 20.80 14.57 7.58
N MET A 101 20.67 13.23 7.60
CA MET A 101 21.20 12.39 6.52
C MET A 101 20.14 12.12 5.46
N ALA A 102 20.55 12.23 4.19
CA ALA A 102 19.74 11.77 3.08
C ALA A 102 19.61 10.24 3.16
N ALA A 103 18.37 9.75 3.27
CA ALA A 103 18.12 8.33 3.19
C ALA A 103 18.52 7.81 1.81
N PRO A 104 19.22 6.66 1.70
CA PRO A 104 19.22 5.94 0.44
C PRO A 104 17.75 5.67 0.08
N PRO A 105 17.38 5.77 -1.22
CA PRO A 105 16.01 5.51 -1.62
C PRO A 105 15.64 4.10 -1.13
N PRO A 106 14.51 3.96 -0.40
CA PRO A 106 14.11 2.65 0.09
C PRO A 106 13.97 1.74 -1.12
N ARG A 107 14.81 0.70 -1.17
CA ARG A 107 14.65 -0.36 -2.15
C ARG A 107 13.53 -1.22 -1.59
N LEU A 108 12.33 -1.03 -2.13
CA LEU A 108 11.25 -1.95 -1.86
C LEU A 108 11.67 -3.31 -2.43
N ASP A 109 11.67 -4.36 -1.61
CA ASP A 109 11.94 -5.71 -2.08
C ASP A 109 10.71 -6.21 -2.86
N VAL A 110 10.63 -5.80 -4.12
CA VAL A 110 9.53 -6.11 -5.03
C VAL A 110 9.39 -7.61 -5.22
N ASP A 111 10.51 -8.35 -5.19
CA ASP A 111 10.52 -9.81 -5.35
C ASP A 111 9.91 -10.49 -4.12
N SER A 112 10.25 -10.04 -2.91
CA SER A 112 9.62 -10.56 -1.68
C SER A 112 8.12 -10.21 -1.61
N ILE A 113 7.72 -9.01 -2.05
CA ILE A 113 6.31 -8.63 -2.14
C ILE A 113 5.57 -9.51 -3.15
N GLN A 114 6.15 -9.69 -4.34
CA GLN A 114 5.53 -10.52 -5.38
C GLN A 114 5.43 -11.97 -4.94
N ALA A 115 6.47 -12.50 -4.29
CA ALA A 115 6.44 -13.85 -3.75
C ALA A 115 5.35 -14.04 -2.69
N LEU A 116 5.13 -13.04 -1.81
CA LEU A 116 3.99 -13.06 -0.88
C LEU A 116 2.65 -13.06 -1.63
N VAL A 117 2.49 -12.21 -2.64
CA VAL A 117 1.24 -12.14 -3.44
C VAL A 117 0.98 -13.44 -4.21
N ASP A 118 2.04 -14.10 -4.68
CA ASP A 118 1.96 -15.36 -5.43
C ASP A 118 1.76 -16.59 -4.52
N MET A 119 1.93 -16.44 -3.20
CA MET A 119 1.67 -17.52 -2.25
C MET A 119 0.16 -17.82 -2.18
N ALA A 120 -0.19 -19.10 -2.34
CA ALA A 120 -1.56 -19.56 -2.14
C ALA A 120 -1.96 -19.44 -0.65
N GLY A 121 -3.07 -18.76 -0.37
CA GLY A 121 -3.62 -18.60 0.99
C GLY A 121 -3.50 -17.17 1.50
N ASP A 122 -4.33 -16.27 0.98
CA ASP A 122 -4.41 -14.88 1.42
C ASP A 122 -4.70 -14.75 2.92
N GLY A 123 -5.52 -15.62 3.50
CA GLY A 123 -5.84 -15.59 4.93
C GLY A 123 -4.61 -15.64 5.86
N GLU A 124 -3.59 -16.45 5.55
CA GLU A 124 -2.36 -16.52 6.36
C GLU A 124 -1.54 -15.23 6.26
N ILE A 125 -1.44 -14.68 5.05
CA ILE A 125 -0.72 -13.43 4.80
C ILE A 125 -1.46 -12.28 5.50
N ILE A 126 -2.78 -12.16 5.34
CA ILE A 126 -3.58 -11.11 5.98
C ILE A 126 -3.52 -11.21 7.51
N ALA A 127 -3.50 -12.43 8.07
CA ALA A 127 -3.31 -12.62 9.51
C ALA A 127 -1.93 -12.09 9.98
N ALA A 128 -0.86 -12.40 9.25
CA ALA A 128 0.48 -11.90 9.57
C ALA A 128 0.59 -10.38 9.42
N LEU A 129 0.01 -9.80 8.36
CA LEU A 129 -0.05 -8.35 8.17
C LEU A 129 -0.80 -7.67 9.34
N ARG A 130 -1.88 -8.29 9.82
CA ARG A 130 -2.65 -7.79 10.97
C ARG A 130 -1.83 -7.82 12.24
N GLU A 131 -1.15 -8.92 12.53
CA GLU A 131 -0.26 -9.04 13.70
C GLU A 131 0.83 -7.98 13.67
N GLU A 132 1.48 -7.77 12.52
CA GLU A 132 2.53 -6.76 12.40
C GLU A 132 2.00 -5.31 12.52
N LEU A 133 0.80 -5.01 12.00
CA LEU A 133 0.21 -3.67 12.12
C LEU A 133 -0.32 -3.37 13.54
N ASP A 134 -0.76 -4.41 14.26
CA ASP A 134 -1.17 -4.34 15.68
C ASP A 134 0.02 -4.32 16.64
N ASN A 135 1.22 -4.70 16.19
CA ASN A 135 2.42 -4.70 17.03
C ASN A 135 2.82 -3.26 17.43
N PRO A 136 2.75 -2.91 18.73
CA PRO A 136 3.06 -1.54 19.19
C PRO A 136 4.55 -1.20 19.06
N LEU A 137 5.42 -2.21 18.93
CA LEU A 137 6.86 -2.01 18.69
C LEU A 137 7.16 -1.70 17.23
N GLN A 138 6.20 -1.94 16.33
CA GLN A 138 6.36 -1.68 14.92
C GLN A 138 5.96 -0.24 14.59
N THR A 139 6.95 0.66 14.68
CA THR A 139 6.76 2.10 14.51
C THR A 139 7.20 2.63 13.14
N ASP A 140 7.84 1.82 12.29
CA ASP A 140 8.29 2.26 10.98
C ASP A 140 7.10 2.41 10.01
N GLN A 141 6.69 3.65 9.77
CA GLN A 141 5.59 4.00 8.89
C GLN A 141 5.81 3.54 7.44
N ARG A 142 7.06 3.40 6.99
CA ARG A 142 7.37 2.88 5.65
C ARG A 142 6.99 1.41 5.58
N TYR A 143 7.36 0.63 6.59
CA TYR A 143 7.04 -0.79 6.63
C TYR A 143 5.53 -1.04 6.79
N ARG A 144 4.86 -0.27 7.66
CA ARG A 144 3.40 -0.29 7.81
C ARG A 144 2.68 0.05 6.49
N ALA A 145 3.17 1.06 5.76
CA ALA A 145 2.65 1.40 4.44
C ALA A 145 2.83 0.28 3.40
N VAL A 146 3.92 -0.50 3.49
CA VAL A 146 4.14 -1.67 2.63
C VAL A 146 3.13 -2.79 2.92
N MET A 147 2.69 -2.97 4.16
CA MET A 147 1.63 -3.94 4.46
C MET A 147 0.33 -3.62 3.74
N ILE A 148 -0.03 -2.33 3.69
CA ILE A 148 -1.19 -1.88 2.92
C ILE A 148 -0.99 -2.11 1.43
N GLU A 149 0.23 -1.91 0.91
CA GLU A 149 0.56 -2.22 -0.49
C GLU A 149 0.45 -3.72 -0.80
N ILE A 150 0.93 -4.60 0.09
CA ILE A 150 0.82 -6.06 -0.05
C ILE A 150 -0.66 -6.45 -0.08
N ALA A 151 -1.44 -6.02 0.92
CA ALA A 151 -2.88 -6.29 0.97
C ALA A 151 -3.61 -5.78 -0.29
N LYS A 152 -3.26 -4.58 -0.77
CA LYS A 152 -3.82 -4.02 -1.99
C LYS A 152 -3.56 -4.91 -3.22
N ARG A 153 -2.37 -5.51 -3.32
CA ARG A 153 -2.00 -6.40 -4.43
C ARG A 153 -2.65 -7.77 -4.33
N ILE A 154 -2.88 -8.27 -3.11
CA ILE A 154 -3.67 -9.49 -2.89
C ILE A 154 -5.09 -9.31 -3.39
N ALA A 155 -5.67 -8.11 -3.19
CA ALA A 155 -6.96 -7.70 -3.77
C ALA A 155 -8.14 -8.64 -3.44
N SER A 156 -8.08 -9.35 -2.31
CA SER A 156 -9.17 -10.18 -1.81
C SER A 156 -10.12 -9.40 -0.88
N GLU A 157 -11.27 -10.00 -0.57
CA GLU A 157 -12.24 -9.44 0.37
C GLU A 157 -11.63 -9.25 1.77
N ASP A 158 -10.88 -10.25 2.25
CA ASP A 158 -10.15 -10.20 3.52
C ASP A 158 -9.08 -9.10 3.52
N ALA A 159 -8.42 -8.90 2.38
CA ALA A 159 -7.43 -7.83 2.24
C ALA A 159 -8.09 -6.43 2.31
N LEU A 160 -9.21 -6.22 1.62
CA LEU A 160 -9.95 -4.96 1.70
C LEU A 160 -10.54 -4.73 3.09
N ALA A 161 -11.06 -5.76 3.76
CA ALA A 161 -11.53 -5.68 5.14
C ALA A 161 -10.39 -5.27 6.09
N PHE A 162 -9.23 -5.90 5.98
CA PHE A 162 -8.03 -5.52 6.72
C PHE A 162 -7.63 -4.06 6.48
N ILE A 163 -7.62 -3.59 5.22
CA ILE A 163 -7.28 -2.20 4.90
C ILE A 163 -8.30 -1.23 5.53
N CYS A 164 -9.59 -1.55 5.50
CA CYS A 164 -10.64 -0.72 6.10
C CYS A 164 -10.56 -0.68 7.64
N GLU A 165 -10.24 -1.79 8.27
CA GLU A 165 -10.22 -1.90 9.75
C GLU A 165 -8.94 -1.36 10.37
N ARG A 166 -7.79 -1.62 9.72
CA ARG A 166 -6.46 -1.38 10.29
C ARG A 166 -5.70 -0.29 9.56
N GLY A 167 -5.67 -0.32 8.23
CA GLY A 167 -4.98 0.69 7.44
C GLY A 167 -5.58 2.09 7.59
N ALA A 168 -6.91 2.18 7.52
CA ALA A 168 -7.64 3.45 7.61
C ALA A 168 -7.67 4.06 9.03
N THR A 169 -7.24 3.31 10.04
CA THR A 169 -7.20 3.72 11.46
C THR A 169 -5.78 3.84 12.00
N ASP A 170 -4.77 3.73 11.13
CA ASP A 170 -3.36 3.84 11.49
C ASP A 170 -3.03 5.22 12.09
N TYR A 171 -2.06 5.29 13.00
CA TYR A 171 -1.67 6.55 13.62
C TYR A 171 -0.92 7.46 12.62
N ASP A 172 -0.21 6.90 11.64
CA ASP A 172 0.51 7.68 10.63
C ASP A 172 -0.38 7.98 9.42
N TYR A 173 -0.53 9.26 9.10
CA TYR A 173 -1.41 9.72 8.01
C TYR A 173 -0.98 9.19 6.63
N ARG A 174 0.29 8.83 6.43
CA ARG A 174 0.77 8.27 5.16
C ARG A 174 0.29 6.84 4.98
N VAL A 175 0.22 6.08 6.06
CA VAL A 175 -0.37 4.73 6.05
C VAL A 175 -1.88 4.83 5.79
N ARG A 176 -2.59 5.75 6.47
CA ARG A 176 -4.00 6.03 6.18
C ARG A 176 -4.24 6.48 4.75
N ALA A 177 -3.41 7.36 4.21
CA ALA A 177 -3.49 7.81 2.81
C ALA A 177 -3.34 6.64 1.84
N ASN A 178 -2.37 5.74 2.06
CA ASN A 178 -2.23 4.52 1.27
C ASN A 178 -3.45 3.61 1.39
N ALA A 179 -4.03 3.50 2.59
CA ALA A 179 -5.26 2.74 2.81
C ALA A 179 -6.43 3.35 2.02
N TYR A 180 -6.62 4.67 2.06
CA TYR A 180 -7.68 5.34 1.29
C TYR A 180 -7.51 5.16 -0.22
N LEU A 181 -6.28 5.19 -0.72
CA LEU A 181 -5.99 4.89 -2.12
C LEU A 181 -6.40 3.45 -2.48
N ALA A 182 -5.99 2.48 -1.66
CA ALA A 182 -6.31 1.07 -1.88
C ALA A 182 -7.82 0.81 -1.79
N ILE A 183 -8.51 1.43 -0.83
CA ILE A 183 -9.97 1.35 -0.68
C ILE A 183 -10.67 1.92 -1.91
N GLY A 184 -10.20 3.05 -2.45
CA GLY A 184 -10.73 3.61 -3.70
C GLY A 184 -10.56 2.69 -4.91
N GLN A 185 -9.47 1.93 -4.97
CA GLN A 185 -9.18 1.02 -6.09
C GLN A 185 -9.94 -0.30 -6.00
N LEU A 186 -10.06 -0.88 -4.80
CA LEU A 186 -10.65 -2.20 -4.59
C LEU A 186 -12.14 -2.14 -4.24
N GLY A 187 -12.55 -1.12 -3.50
CA GLY A 187 -13.91 -0.97 -2.97
C GLY A 187 -15.02 -0.97 -4.03
N PRO A 188 -14.87 -0.30 -5.19
CA PRO A 188 -15.93 -0.26 -6.20
C PRO A 188 -16.34 -1.64 -6.76
N THR A 189 -15.42 -2.61 -6.76
CA THR A 189 -15.62 -3.98 -7.28
C THR A 189 -15.95 -5.00 -6.18
N ALA A 190 -15.93 -4.59 -4.91
CA ALA A 190 -16.17 -5.48 -3.78
C ALA A 190 -17.66 -5.87 -3.64
N PRO A 191 -17.99 -6.96 -2.91
CA PRO A 191 -19.36 -7.29 -2.57
C PRO A 191 -20.08 -6.15 -1.86
N SER A 192 -21.42 -6.11 -1.94
CA SER A 192 -22.21 -4.96 -1.52
C SER A 192 -21.95 -4.49 -0.08
N GLU A 193 -21.81 -5.42 0.86
CA GLU A 193 -21.58 -5.09 2.28
C GLU A 193 -20.21 -4.43 2.48
N LEU A 194 -19.16 -5.05 1.94
CA LEU A 194 -17.80 -4.53 2.03
C LEU A 194 -17.61 -3.24 1.22
N ARG A 195 -18.28 -3.12 0.07
CA ARG A 195 -18.35 -1.89 -0.71
C ARG A 195 -18.96 -0.75 0.10
N GLN A 196 -20.05 -0.99 0.83
CA GLN A 196 -20.67 0.02 1.70
C GLN A 196 -19.75 0.42 2.85
N GLN A 197 -19.06 -0.54 3.47
CA GLN A 197 -18.05 -0.27 4.51
C GLN A 197 -16.91 0.60 3.96
N ALA A 198 -16.31 0.18 2.85
CA ALA A 198 -15.23 0.87 2.16
C ALA A 198 -15.63 2.33 1.81
N PHE A 199 -16.82 2.50 1.27
CA PHE A 199 -17.40 3.81 0.98
C PHE A 199 -17.59 4.66 2.25
N ALA A 200 -18.11 4.06 3.32
CA ALA A 200 -18.31 4.75 4.60
C ALA A 200 -16.99 5.21 5.22
N VAL A 201 -15.93 4.41 5.12
CA VAL A 201 -14.57 4.78 5.57
C VAL A 201 -14.07 6.01 4.83
N LEU A 202 -14.14 6.03 3.50
CA LEU A 202 -13.68 7.18 2.71
C LEU A 202 -14.54 8.43 2.94
N ARG A 203 -15.86 8.26 3.09
CA ARG A 203 -16.77 9.37 3.39
C ARG A 203 -16.47 10.00 4.74
N ARG A 204 -16.18 9.17 5.75
CA ARG A 204 -15.73 9.62 7.06
C ARG A 204 -14.39 10.35 6.96
N ALA A 205 -13.43 9.79 6.22
CA ALA A 205 -12.13 10.41 6.02
C ALA A 205 -12.24 11.79 5.35
N LEU A 206 -13.12 11.96 4.35
CA LEU A 206 -13.35 13.28 3.74
C LEU A 206 -13.77 14.34 4.77
N ALA A 207 -14.58 13.96 5.76
CA ALA A 207 -15.12 14.87 6.77
C ALA A 207 -14.18 15.11 7.96
N GLU A 208 -13.52 14.04 8.44
CA GLU A 208 -12.87 14.03 9.76
C GLU A 208 -11.33 13.94 9.69
N GLU A 209 -10.73 13.56 8.56
CA GLU A 209 -9.29 13.31 8.48
C GLU A 209 -8.47 14.59 8.72
N PRO A 210 -7.69 14.70 9.81
CA PRO A 210 -6.96 15.93 10.12
C PRO A 210 -5.88 16.27 9.08
N GLU A 211 -5.22 15.27 8.50
CA GLU A 211 -4.16 15.50 7.54
C GLU A 211 -4.71 15.72 6.13
N GLN A 212 -4.58 16.95 5.65
CA GLN A 212 -5.10 17.40 4.35
C GLN A 212 -4.63 16.53 3.16
N ILE A 213 -3.42 15.99 3.22
CA ILE A 213 -2.91 15.06 2.22
C ILE A 213 -3.74 13.78 2.21
N ALA A 214 -3.95 13.13 3.36
CA ALA A 214 -4.76 11.92 3.47
C ALA A 214 -6.23 12.19 3.10
N ARG A 215 -6.79 13.31 3.54
CA ARG A 215 -8.14 13.77 3.16
C ARG A 215 -8.30 13.92 1.64
N SER A 216 -7.28 14.45 0.95
CA SER A 216 -7.28 14.58 -0.51
C SER A 216 -7.27 13.22 -1.22
N VAL A 217 -6.59 12.22 -0.66
CA VAL A 217 -6.60 10.85 -1.19
C VAL A 217 -7.98 10.21 -1.00
N ALA A 218 -8.61 10.40 0.16
CA ALA A 218 -9.98 9.95 0.39
C ALA A 218 -10.97 10.57 -0.60
N ALA A 219 -10.84 11.87 -0.88
CA ALA A 219 -11.65 12.54 -1.89
C ALA A 219 -11.52 11.89 -3.27
N ASN A 220 -10.28 11.58 -3.72
CA ASN A 220 -10.04 10.87 -4.98
C ASN A 220 -10.70 9.48 -4.97
N GLY A 221 -10.50 8.71 -3.88
CA GLY A 221 -11.06 7.37 -3.73
C GLY A 221 -12.58 7.32 -3.84
N LEU A 222 -13.28 8.32 -3.27
CA LEU A 222 -14.75 8.43 -3.39
C LEU A 222 -15.22 8.58 -4.85
N GLY A 223 -14.42 9.24 -5.69
CA GLY A 223 -14.72 9.38 -7.12
C GLY A 223 -14.72 8.05 -7.87
N GLU A 224 -13.98 7.05 -7.39
CA GLU A 224 -13.93 5.72 -8.02
C GLU A 224 -15.21 4.90 -7.77
N PHE A 225 -15.98 5.20 -6.73
CA PHE A 225 -17.22 4.47 -6.41
C PHE A 225 -18.37 4.77 -7.36
N GLY A 226 -18.31 5.90 -8.08
CA GLY A 226 -19.37 6.34 -8.99
C GLY A 226 -20.69 6.72 -8.31
N ASP A 227 -20.72 6.78 -6.97
CA ASP A 227 -21.94 7.06 -6.20
C ASP A 227 -22.17 8.57 -6.08
N LEU A 228 -23.23 9.08 -6.71
CA LEU A 228 -23.57 10.51 -6.72
C LEU A 228 -23.91 11.07 -5.32
N SER A 229 -24.16 10.24 -4.32
CA SER A 229 -24.43 10.70 -2.95
C SER A 229 -23.25 11.45 -2.31
N VAL A 230 -22.02 11.28 -2.82
CA VAL A 230 -20.83 12.03 -2.36
C VAL A 230 -20.61 13.35 -3.10
N ALA A 231 -21.37 13.63 -4.15
CA ALA A 231 -21.21 14.83 -4.95
C ALA A 231 -21.31 16.10 -4.07
N TRP A 232 -22.32 16.16 -3.19
CA TRP A 232 -22.48 17.32 -2.31
C TRP A 232 -21.39 17.43 -1.25
N PRO A 233 -21.02 16.37 -0.51
CA PRO A 233 -19.82 16.39 0.34
C PRO A 233 -18.55 16.90 -0.36
N LEU A 234 -18.29 16.50 -1.60
CA LEU A 234 -17.13 16.98 -2.37
C LEU A 234 -17.26 18.47 -2.75
N ILE A 235 -18.46 18.92 -3.16
CA ILE A 235 -18.74 20.34 -3.46
C ILE A 235 -18.55 21.22 -2.22
N ARG A 236 -18.99 20.75 -1.05
CA ARG A 236 -18.74 21.43 0.23
C ARG A 236 -17.26 21.57 0.52
N VAL A 237 -16.47 20.52 0.27
CA VAL A 237 -15.02 20.60 0.46
C VAL A 237 -14.37 21.57 -0.54
N LEU A 238 -14.85 21.67 -1.79
CA LEU A 238 -14.37 22.71 -2.71
C LEU A 238 -14.57 24.11 -2.14
N ARG A 239 -15.75 24.36 -1.57
CA ARG A 239 -16.13 25.63 -0.93
C ARG A 239 -15.30 25.93 0.32
N ASP A 240 -15.21 24.97 1.24
CA ASP A 240 -14.64 25.16 2.59
C ASP A 240 -13.12 24.94 2.66
N ALA A 241 -12.47 24.53 1.57
CA ALA A 241 -11.03 24.30 1.58
C ALA A 241 -10.24 25.60 1.81
N GLU A 242 -9.41 25.62 2.85
CA GLU A 242 -8.59 26.76 3.26
C GLU A 242 -7.15 26.33 3.61
N GLY A 243 -6.25 27.31 3.75
CA GLY A 243 -4.85 27.10 4.16
C GLY A 243 -3.92 26.54 3.08
N GLN A 244 -2.71 26.16 3.49
CA GLN A 244 -1.59 25.80 2.59
C GLN A 244 -1.88 24.61 1.64
N PHE A 245 -2.81 23.72 2.01
CA PHE A 245 -3.17 22.54 1.24
C PHE A 245 -4.50 22.68 0.47
N ARG A 246 -5.13 23.87 0.49
CA ARG A 246 -6.39 24.18 -0.22
C ARG A 246 -6.38 23.70 -1.67
N LEU A 247 -5.33 24.05 -2.43
CA LEU A 247 -5.20 23.70 -3.84
C LEU A 247 -5.18 22.19 -4.08
N LEU A 248 -4.48 21.43 -3.22
CA LEU A 248 -4.37 19.98 -3.34
C LEU A 248 -5.73 19.30 -3.12
N LEU A 249 -6.43 19.73 -2.06
CA LEU A 249 -7.74 19.19 -1.73
C LEU A 249 -8.78 19.55 -2.80
N ARG A 250 -8.80 20.81 -3.25
CA ARG A 250 -9.69 21.26 -4.33
C ARG A 250 -9.48 20.48 -5.62
N ARG A 251 -8.22 20.29 -6.05
CA ARG A 251 -7.90 19.49 -7.25
C ARG A 251 -8.39 18.05 -7.13
N SER A 252 -8.29 17.46 -5.94
CA SER A 252 -8.73 16.09 -5.70
C SER A 252 -10.25 15.97 -5.74
N CYS A 253 -10.97 16.87 -5.06
CA CYS A 253 -12.43 16.92 -5.13
C CYS A 253 -12.93 17.18 -6.55
N LEU A 254 -12.29 18.09 -7.28
CA LEU A 254 -12.63 18.38 -8.68
C LEU A 254 -12.43 17.15 -9.57
N ARG A 255 -11.33 16.41 -9.40
CA ARG A 255 -11.10 15.17 -10.16
C ARG A 255 -12.23 14.17 -9.92
N SER A 256 -12.62 13.97 -8.66
CA SER A 256 -13.72 13.06 -8.31
C SER A 256 -15.06 13.54 -8.87
N LEU A 257 -15.35 14.83 -8.76
CA LEU A 257 -16.57 15.42 -9.30
C LEU A 257 -16.65 15.34 -10.83
N ARG A 258 -15.52 15.47 -11.54
CA ARG A 258 -15.46 15.22 -13.00
C ARG A 258 -15.76 13.76 -13.33
N LYS A 259 -15.23 12.81 -12.56
CA LYS A 259 -15.57 11.37 -12.72
C LYS A 259 -17.06 11.11 -12.49
N LEU A 260 -17.63 11.67 -11.42
CA LEU A 260 -19.04 11.49 -11.05
C LEU A 260 -19.99 12.14 -12.06
N SER A 261 -19.66 13.33 -12.54
CA SER A 261 -20.51 14.08 -13.48
C SER A 261 -20.39 13.61 -14.92
N GLY A 262 -19.27 12.98 -15.30
CA GLY A 262 -18.92 12.71 -16.69
C GLY A 262 -18.72 13.99 -17.51
N LYS A 263 -18.62 15.15 -16.86
CA LYS A 263 -18.46 16.47 -17.49
C LYS A 263 -16.98 16.83 -17.54
N ASP A 264 -16.57 17.42 -18.66
CA ASP A 264 -15.24 17.97 -18.81
C ASP A 264 -15.13 19.38 -18.21
N GLU A 265 -13.93 19.94 -18.30
CA GLU A 265 -13.61 21.28 -17.81
C GLU A 265 -14.36 22.39 -18.56
N ALA A 266 -14.75 22.16 -19.82
CA ALA A 266 -15.51 23.14 -20.58
C ALA A 266 -16.96 23.23 -20.10
N ALA A 267 -17.57 22.09 -19.73
CA ALA A 267 -18.93 22.04 -19.26
C ALA A 267 -19.11 22.51 -17.80
N LEU A 268 -18.13 22.24 -16.94
CA LEU A 268 -18.08 22.70 -15.55
C LEU A 268 -16.69 23.27 -15.24
N PRO A 269 -16.43 24.54 -15.63
CA PRO A 269 -15.14 25.16 -15.39
C PRO A 269 -14.91 25.32 -13.89
N PHE A 270 -13.71 24.94 -13.46
CA PHE A 270 -13.26 25.17 -12.10
C PHE A 270 -11.74 25.35 -12.10
N ASP A 271 -11.29 26.56 -11.81
CA ASP A 271 -9.89 26.85 -11.53
C ASP A 271 -9.69 26.85 -10.01
N PRO A 272 -9.00 25.84 -9.45
CA PRO A 272 -8.83 25.73 -8.01
C PRO A 272 -8.02 26.86 -7.38
N ALA A 273 -7.31 27.67 -8.19
CA ALA A 273 -6.53 28.81 -7.73
C ALA A 273 -7.31 30.12 -7.64
N LEU A 274 -8.55 30.18 -8.16
CA LEU A 274 -9.36 31.39 -8.05
C LEU A 274 -9.88 31.60 -6.63
N GLU A 275 -10.15 32.87 -6.34
CA GLU A 275 -10.70 33.36 -5.08
C GLU A 275 -11.78 34.41 -5.36
N GLY A 276 -12.61 34.70 -4.35
CA GLY A 276 -13.64 35.73 -4.45
C GLY A 276 -14.80 35.38 -5.39
N ASP A 277 -15.27 36.35 -6.17
CA ASP A 277 -16.47 36.24 -7.01
C ASP A 277 -16.36 35.18 -8.10
N GLU A 278 -15.19 35.05 -8.72
CA GLU A 278 -15.00 34.10 -9.82
C GLU A 278 -15.03 32.64 -9.33
N ASP A 279 -14.40 32.36 -8.17
CA ASP A 279 -14.49 31.06 -7.48
C ASP A 279 -15.94 30.73 -7.10
N PHE A 280 -16.68 31.73 -6.62
CA PHE A 280 -18.08 31.58 -6.23
C PHE A 280 -19.00 31.22 -7.40
N GLU A 281 -18.82 31.85 -8.57
CA GLU A 281 -19.59 31.51 -9.77
C GLU A 281 -19.33 30.08 -10.27
N GLN A 282 -18.10 29.60 -10.13
CA GLN A 282 -17.74 28.21 -10.45
C GLN A 282 -18.38 27.23 -9.44
N LEU A 283 -18.41 27.56 -8.15
CA LEU A 283 -19.13 26.78 -7.13
C LEU A 283 -20.64 26.73 -7.40
N LEU A 284 -21.24 27.84 -7.85
CA LEU A 284 -22.65 27.87 -8.26
C LEU A 284 -22.92 26.97 -9.48
N ALA A 285 -21.98 26.86 -10.42
CA ALA A 285 -22.10 25.93 -11.55
C ALA A 285 -22.17 24.47 -11.08
N TRP A 286 -21.33 24.09 -10.12
CA TRP A 286 -21.37 22.76 -9.49
C TRP A 286 -22.66 22.52 -8.69
N GLU A 287 -23.16 23.53 -7.96
CA GLU A 287 -24.44 23.43 -7.27
C GLU A 287 -25.61 23.23 -8.26
N ARG A 288 -25.63 23.95 -9.38
CA ARG A 288 -26.65 23.77 -10.42
C ARG A 288 -26.62 22.36 -11.00
N TRP A 289 -25.43 21.86 -11.34
CA TRP A 289 -25.28 20.48 -11.79
C TRP A 289 -25.78 19.47 -10.75
N TYR A 290 -25.43 19.65 -9.47
CA TYR A 290 -25.90 18.76 -8.41
C TYR A 290 -27.44 18.74 -8.31
N ARG A 291 -28.07 19.91 -8.40
CA ARG A 291 -29.54 20.04 -8.39
C ARG A 291 -30.21 19.31 -9.55
N GLU A 292 -29.59 19.36 -10.72
CA GLU A 292 -30.07 18.69 -11.93
C GLU A 292 -29.85 17.17 -11.89
N ALA A 293 -28.68 16.72 -11.41
CA ALA A 293 -28.27 15.33 -11.49
C ALA A 293 -28.71 14.47 -10.29
N VAL A 294 -28.76 15.07 -9.10
CA VAL A 294 -28.97 14.34 -7.82
C VAL A 294 -30.26 14.76 -7.15
N GLY A 295 -30.49 16.06 -6.99
CA GLY A 295 -31.69 16.57 -6.34
C GLY A 295 -31.44 17.82 -5.49
N PRO A 296 -32.39 18.21 -4.62
CA PRO A 296 -32.29 19.47 -3.89
C PRO A 296 -31.07 19.48 -2.97
N VAL A 297 -30.45 20.65 -2.89
CA VAL A 297 -29.37 20.93 -1.94
C VAL A 297 -29.87 20.77 -0.50
N PRO A 298 -29.08 20.16 0.40
CA PRO A 298 -29.43 20.09 1.81
C PRO A 298 -29.82 21.46 2.40
N PRO A 299 -30.85 21.53 3.27
CA PRO A 299 -31.31 22.78 3.85
C PRO A 299 -30.17 23.57 4.52
N GLY A 300 -30.09 24.87 4.21
CA GLY A 300 -29.05 25.75 4.76
C GLY A 300 -27.68 25.64 4.10
N GLU A 301 -27.45 24.67 3.21
CA GLU A 301 -26.11 24.44 2.64
C GLU A 301 -25.90 25.09 1.26
N SER A 302 -26.91 25.73 0.67
CA SER A 302 -26.76 26.41 -0.64
C SER A 302 -25.64 27.43 -0.64
N MET A 303 -24.94 27.59 -1.78
CA MET A 303 -23.80 28.51 -1.89
C MET A 303 -24.19 29.95 -1.53
N ARG A 304 -25.42 30.37 -1.90
CA ARG A 304 -25.94 31.70 -1.53
C ARG A 304 -26.16 31.86 -0.03
N ALA A 305 -26.71 30.85 0.63
CA ALA A 305 -26.89 30.88 2.09
C ALA A 305 -25.54 30.93 2.81
N TRP A 306 -24.57 30.12 2.36
CA TRP A 306 -23.21 30.14 2.87
C TRP A 306 -22.54 31.51 2.70
N ARG A 307 -22.61 32.10 1.51
CA ARG A 307 -22.00 33.42 1.25
C ARG A 307 -22.65 34.53 2.07
N ALA A 308 -23.96 34.48 2.26
CA ALA A 308 -24.68 35.42 3.11
C ALA A 308 -24.27 35.28 4.59
N SER A 309 -24.08 34.05 5.08
CA SER A 309 -23.57 33.79 6.44
C SER A 309 -22.19 34.38 6.62
N ARG A 310 -21.26 34.10 5.69
CA ARG A 310 -19.87 34.57 5.81
C ARG A 310 -19.76 36.09 5.76
N ALA A 311 -20.59 36.74 4.93
CA ALA A 311 -20.63 38.20 4.87
C ALA A 311 -21.20 38.84 6.15
N ALA A 312 -22.08 38.13 6.87
CA ALA A 312 -22.57 38.57 8.17
C ALA A 312 -21.47 38.42 9.24
N ASP A 313 -20.77 37.27 9.25
CA ASP A 313 -19.66 37.02 10.17
C ASP A 313 -18.53 38.06 9.99
N GLU A 314 -18.16 38.35 8.74
CA GLU A 314 -17.14 39.37 8.40
C GLU A 314 -17.57 40.80 8.81
N ALA A 315 -18.87 41.12 8.76
CA ALA A 315 -19.39 42.42 9.19
C ALA A 315 -19.41 42.56 10.73
N ASP A 316 -19.74 41.48 11.43
CA ASP A 316 -19.72 41.42 12.89
C ASP A 316 -18.28 41.54 13.42
N GLU A 317 -17.31 40.84 12.81
CA GLU A 317 -15.88 40.97 13.14
C GLU A 317 -15.36 42.40 12.92
N ALA A 318 -15.68 43.02 11.79
CA ALA A 318 -15.27 44.40 11.51
C ALA A 318 -15.84 45.41 12.52
N SER A 319 -17.07 45.21 12.99
CA SER A 319 -17.67 46.07 14.02
C SER A 319 -17.01 45.91 15.39
N ALA A 320 -16.59 44.69 15.74
CA ALA A 320 -15.89 44.42 16.99
C ALA A 320 -14.48 45.03 17.02
N ASP A 321 -13.78 45.02 15.88
CA ASP A 321 -12.46 45.65 15.75
C ASP A 321 -12.56 47.19 15.83
N GLU A 322 -13.61 47.81 15.24
CA GLU A 322 -13.86 49.24 15.36
C GLU A 322 -14.19 49.67 16.80
N GLU A 323 -14.97 48.87 17.53
CA GLU A 323 -15.27 49.12 18.96
C GLU A 323 -14.02 48.97 19.85
N ALA A 324 -13.18 47.97 19.59
CA ALA A 324 -11.92 47.77 20.32
C ALA A 324 -10.92 48.90 20.07
N GLU A 325 -10.79 49.38 18.82
CA GLU A 325 -9.92 50.52 18.49
C GLU A 325 -10.44 51.85 19.06
N ALA A 326 -11.77 52.00 19.21
CA ALA A 326 -12.39 53.15 19.84
C ALA A 326 -12.13 53.22 21.35
N ASP A 327 -12.11 52.08 22.05
CA ASP A 327 -11.83 52.00 23.50
C ASP A 327 -10.36 52.32 23.81
N ASP A 328 -9.42 51.87 22.96
CA ASP A 328 -7.98 52.14 23.12
C ASP A 328 -7.58 53.60 22.82
N ARG A 329 -8.45 54.35 22.13
CA ARG A 329 -8.31 55.80 21.88
C ARG A 329 -8.94 56.67 22.97
N ALA A 330 -9.57 56.09 23.99
CA ALA A 330 -10.10 56.86 25.11
C ALA A 330 -8.94 57.53 25.89
N PRO A 331 -8.96 58.87 26.09
CA PRO A 331 -7.87 59.54 26.78
C PRO A 331 -7.83 59.07 28.24
N VAL A 332 -6.71 58.47 28.63
CA VAL A 332 -6.39 58.16 30.03
C VAL A 332 -6.45 59.47 30.81
N GLY A 333 -7.54 59.67 31.55
CA GLY A 333 -7.80 60.88 32.33
C GLY A 333 -6.65 61.14 33.29
N LYS A 334 -6.13 62.38 33.25
CA LYS A 334 -5.21 62.93 34.25
C LYS A 334 -5.93 63.26 35.55
#